data_AF-A0A7U9N1B0-F1
#
_entry.id   AF-A0A7U9N1B0-F1
#
_cell.length_a   1.000
_cell.length_b   1.000
_cell.length_c   1.000
_cell.angle_alpha   90.00
_cell.angle_beta   90.00
_cell.angle_gamma   90.00
#
_symmetry.space_group_name_H-M   'P 1'
#
loop_
_entity.id
_entity.type
_entity.pdbx_description
1 polymer ?
#
loop_
_entity_poly.entity_id
_entity_poly.type
_entity_poly.pdbx_seq_one_letter_code
_entity_poly.pdbx_strand_id
1 'polypeptide(L)'
;MGLFDFLKKKPETPAVSVKIEARQVEEEVKQRTPGELPMADVGGYVSPSGGFVNYGRFRVSGTNTSTGRKNTKRYEAQDEAAARAAAIADGLSDPLEVSVEPSAEPSDRQVDYALELEAMLPAGACKEDVSAIISRITDGDEAAPDPGLSRWAHDCGVKFSRFVGRDAFFGYLFQQMHGADRGVLYAYAVFLQEKGGTFSDPRRMPVYGALRRCGEAIAADPSLVKSLDGRDADDLRSPNRGTKVYKATADFLKQQGAI
;
A
#
# COMPACT_ATOMS: atom_id res chain seq x y z
N MET A 1 54.71 39.53 57.04
CA MET A 1 53.66 38.62 56.53
C MET A 1 52.89 39.36 55.47
N GLY A 2 52.97 38.93 54.21
CA GLY A 2 52.23 39.54 53.10
C GLY A 2 51.60 38.43 52.26
N LEU A 3 50.27 38.45 52.19
CA LEU A 3 49.44 37.59 51.35
C LEU A 3 49.81 37.77 49.88
N PHE A 4 49.97 36.68 49.14
CA PHE A 4 49.98 36.71 47.68
C PHE A 4 48.93 35.74 47.13
N ASP A 5 48.12 36.29 46.23
CA ASP A 5 46.93 35.75 45.60
C ASP A 5 47.16 34.45 44.83
N PHE A 6 46.23 33.51 45.02
CA PHE A 6 46.06 32.34 44.16
C PHE A 6 44.84 32.56 43.25
N LEU A 7 45.03 33.24 42.12
CA LEU A 7 44.06 33.27 41.01
C LEU A 7 44.65 32.54 39.81
N LYS A 8 44.26 31.27 39.64
CA LYS A 8 44.57 30.46 38.46
C LYS A 8 43.82 31.02 37.24
N LYS A 9 44.56 31.47 36.23
CA LYS A 9 44.03 31.87 34.92
C LYS A 9 43.52 30.61 34.19
N LYS A 10 42.26 30.61 33.78
CA LYS A 10 41.61 29.52 33.02
C LYS A 10 42.07 29.59 31.56
N PRO A 11 42.39 28.46 30.89
CA PRO A 11 42.80 28.50 29.48
C PRO A 11 41.61 28.87 28.58
N GLU A 12 41.85 29.80 27.66
CA GLU A 12 40.87 30.24 26.66
C GLU A 12 40.75 29.19 25.55
N THR A 13 39.53 28.70 25.32
CA THR A 13 39.19 27.78 24.24
C THR A 13 39.06 28.57 22.92
N PRO A 14 39.67 28.15 21.80
CA PRO A 14 39.52 28.87 20.55
C PRO A 14 38.08 28.76 20.04
N ALA A 15 37.46 29.91 19.76
CA ALA A 15 36.12 30.00 19.20
C ALA A 15 36.15 29.63 17.71
N VAL A 16 35.73 28.41 17.38
CA VAL A 16 35.47 28.00 16.00
C VAL A 16 34.13 28.58 15.59
N SER A 17 34.13 29.54 14.67
CA SER A 17 32.91 30.03 14.02
C SER A 17 32.68 29.26 12.72
N VAL A 18 31.58 28.52 12.66
CA VAL A 18 31.13 27.83 11.45
C VAL A 18 30.08 28.71 10.79
N LYS A 19 30.38 29.25 9.61
CA LYS A 19 29.36 29.85 8.74
C LYS A 19 28.67 28.74 7.96
N ILE A 20 27.41 28.47 8.28
CA ILE A 20 26.55 27.59 7.52
C ILE A 20 25.81 28.45 6.51
N GLU A 21 26.20 28.37 5.24
CA GLU A 21 25.40 28.94 4.14
C GLU A 21 24.39 27.89 3.70
N ALA A 22 23.14 28.05 4.13
CA ALA A 22 22.03 27.24 3.66
C ALA A 22 21.58 27.76 2.30
N ARG A 23 21.81 26.98 1.24
CA ARG A 23 21.27 27.25 -0.10
C ARG A 23 19.91 26.56 -0.22
N GLN A 24 18.83 27.33 -0.20
CA GLN A 24 17.50 26.83 -0.57
C GLN A 24 17.42 26.80 -2.09
N VAL A 25 17.24 25.61 -2.65
CA VAL A 25 16.90 25.41 -4.06
C VAL A 25 15.44 25.00 -4.06
N GLU A 26 14.57 25.82 -4.64
CA GLU A 26 13.21 25.39 -4.97
C GLU A 26 13.33 24.43 -6.16
N GLU A 27 13.25 23.13 -5.88
CA GLU A 27 13.15 22.13 -6.94
C GLU A 27 11.69 22.13 -7.43
N GLU A 28 11.47 22.55 -8.68
CA GLU A 28 10.15 22.41 -9.30
C GLU A 28 9.79 20.92 -9.40
N VAL A 29 8.71 20.54 -8.74
CA VAL A 29 8.20 19.17 -8.76
C VAL A 29 7.42 18.96 -10.05
N LYS A 30 8.00 18.20 -10.98
CA LYS A 30 7.45 17.89 -12.30
C LYS A 30 7.65 16.43 -12.65
N GLN A 31 6.83 15.90 -13.55
CA GLN A 31 6.98 14.54 -14.03
C GLN A 31 8.37 14.34 -14.66
N ARG A 32 9.12 13.35 -14.17
CA ARG A 32 10.49 13.05 -14.62
C ARG A 32 10.49 12.01 -15.73
N THR A 33 9.56 11.06 -15.68
CA THR A 33 9.41 9.97 -16.66
C THR A 33 8.79 10.52 -17.93
N PRO A 34 9.42 10.34 -19.11
CA PRO A 34 8.82 10.78 -20.36
C PRO A 34 7.57 9.96 -20.71
N GLY A 35 6.51 10.64 -21.15
CA GLY A 35 5.28 10.00 -21.62
C GLY A 35 4.34 9.56 -20.50
N GLU A 36 3.50 8.56 -20.76
CA GLU A 36 2.60 8.00 -19.76
C GLU A 36 3.38 7.21 -18.70
N LEU A 37 3.03 7.40 -17.42
CA LEU A 37 3.63 6.64 -16.33
C LEU A 37 3.34 5.13 -16.48
N PRO A 38 4.30 4.24 -16.17
CA PRO A 38 4.07 2.81 -16.29
C PRO A 38 3.01 2.35 -15.29
N MET A 39 2.13 1.45 -15.74
CA MET A 39 1.05 0.88 -14.95
C MET A 39 1.47 -0.41 -14.22
N ALA A 40 0.90 -0.63 -13.04
CA ALA A 40 0.88 -1.91 -12.36
C ALA A 40 0.17 -2.98 -13.23
N ASP A 41 0.72 -4.19 -13.19
CA ASP A 41 0.22 -5.35 -13.94
C ASP A 41 -0.87 -6.07 -13.13
N VAL A 42 -2.08 -6.13 -13.69
CA VAL A 42 -3.25 -6.80 -13.12
C VAL A 42 -3.77 -7.91 -14.03
N GLY A 43 -2.90 -8.51 -14.85
CA GLY A 43 -3.25 -9.70 -15.63
C GLY A 43 -4.27 -9.45 -16.75
N GLY A 44 -4.35 -8.22 -17.28
CA GLY A 44 -5.28 -7.86 -18.35
C GLY A 44 -6.68 -7.49 -17.87
N TYR A 45 -6.90 -7.38 -16.55
CA TYR A 45 -8.15 -6.87 -16.00
C TYR A 45 -8.48 -5.47 -16.53
N VAL A 46 -9.76 -5.26 -16.87
CA VAL A 46 -10.33 -3.98 -17.26
C VAL A 46 -11.53 -3.71 -16.36
N SER A 47 -11.55 -2.56 -15.70
CA SER A 47 -12.67 -2.20 -14.83
C SER A 47 -13.95 -2.05 -15.64
N PRO A 48 -15.06 -2.72 -15.26
CA PRO A 48 -16.35 -2.52 -15.93
C PRO A 48 -16.88 -1.10 -15.72
N SER A 49 -16.38 -0.37 -14.72
CA SER A 49 -16.74 1.01 -14.43
C SER A 49 -15.94 2.04 -15.22
N GLY A 50 -14.96 1.62 -16.02
CA GLY A 50 -14.01 2.51 -16.68
C GLY A 50 -12.89 2.99 -15.74
N GLY A 51 -11.96 3.76 -16.31
CA GLY A 51 -10.68 4.06 -15.65
C GLY A 51 -9.71 2.88 -15.68
N PHE A 52 -8.57 3.08 -15.00
CA PHE A 52 -7.47 2.13 -14.91
C PHE A 52 -7.36 1.54 -13.50
N VAL A 53 -8.45 1.55 -12.72
CA VAL A 53 -8.55 0.84 -11.44
C VAL A 53 -8.70 -0.67 -11.62
N ASN A 54 -8.28 -1.45 -10.63
CA ASN A 54 -8.34 -2.92 -10.66
C ASN A 54 -9.63 -3.50 -10.03
N TYR A 55 -10.69 -2.71 -9.96
CA TYR A 55 -12.01 -3.06 -9.44
C TYR A 55 -13.10 -2.28 -10.18
N GLY A 56 -14.34 -2.79 -10.13
CA GLY A 56 -15.54 -2.12 -10.58
C GLY A 56 -16.40 -1.61 -9.41
N ARG A 57 -17.33 -0.72 -9.73
CA ARG A 57 -18.34 -0.16 -8.85
C ARG A 57 -19.71 -0.69 -9.26
N PHE A 58 -20.37 -1.36 -8.34
CA PHE A 58 -21.63 -2.04 -8.57
C PHE A 58 -22.70 -1.49 -7.65
N ARG A 59 -23.86 -1.16 -8.22
CA ARG A 59 -25.09 -0.91 -7.47
C ARG A 59 -25.91 -2.19 -7.47
N VAL A 60 -26.15 -2.73 -6.29
CA VAL A 60 -26.92 -3.97 -6.07
C VAL A 60 -28.19 -3.65 -5.31
N SER A 61 -29.35 -4.03 -5.85
CA SER A 61 -30.66 -3.90 -5.20
C SER A 61 -31.24 -5.27 -4.89
N GLY A 62 -31.80 -5.43 -3.70
CA GLY A 62 -32.41 -6.68 -3.25
C GLY A 62 -33.33 -6.46 -2.08
N THR A 63 -33.95 -7.54 -1.58
CA THR A 63 -34.76 -7.47 -0.37
C THR A 63 -33.86 -7.62 0.84
N ASN A 64 -33.96 -6.72 1.81
CA ASN A 64 -33.21 -6.83 3.05
C ASN A 64 -33.86 -7.89 3.96
N THR A 65 -33.07 -8.88 4.39
CA THR A 65 -33.58 -10.06 5.11
C THR A 65 -34.15 -9.74 6.49
N SER A 66 -33.70 -8.67 7.15
CA SER A 66 -34.19 -8.31 8.48
C SER A 66 -35.46 -7.45 8.46
N THR A 67 -35.66 -6.65 7.40
CA THR A 67 -36.78 -5.70 7.31
C THR A 67 -37.83 -6.06 6.26
N GLY A 68 -37.52 -6.98 5.34
CA GLY A 68 -38.37 -7.33 4.20
C GLY A 68 -38.53 -6.21 3.16
N ARG A 69 -37.74 -5.13 3.24
CA ARG A 69 -37.84 -3.97 2.32
C ARG A 69 -36.81 -4.04 1.21
N LYS A 70 -37.13 -3.48 0.04
CA LYS A 70 -36.17 -3.30 -1.06
C LYS A 70 -35.13 -2.25 -0.67
N ASN A 71 -33.86 -2.65 -0.66
CA ASN A 71 -32.72 -1.80 -0.38
C ASN A 71 -31.74 -1.86 -1.56
N THR A 72 -31.05 -0.74 -1.79
CA THR A 72 -29.99 -0.62 -2.80
C THR A 72 -28.70 -0.22 -2.10
N LYS A 73 -27.63 -0.96 -2.35
CA LYS A 73 -26.30 -0.72 -1.78
C LYS A 73 -25.25 -0.64 -2.90
N ARG A 74 -24.12 -0.01 -2.61
CA ARG A 74 -22.99 0.13 -3.53
C ARG A 74 -21.82 -0.71 -3.05
N TYR A 75 -21.16 -1.38 -3.97
CA TYR A 75 -20.03 -2.27 -3.71
C TYR A 75 -18.90 -1.96 -4.68
N GLU A 76 -17.68 -2.02 -4.16
CA GLU A 76 -16.47 -2.06 -4.97
C GLU A 76 -15.95 -3.49 -4.96
N ALA A 77 -15.91 -4.12 -6.13
CA ALA A 77 -15.54 -5.52 -6.29
C ALA A 77 -14.89 -5.74 -7.65
N GLN A 78 -14.21 -6.86 -7.87
CA GLN A 78 -13.58 -7.14 -9.16
C GLN A 78 -14.60 -7.43 -10.25
N ASP A 79 -15.67 -8.15 -9.91
CA ASP A 79 -16.72 -8.55 -10.83
C ASP A 79 -18.10 -8.54 -10.16
N GLU A 80 -19.13 -8.79 -10.97
CA GLU A 80 -20.51 -8.84 -10.50
C GLU A 80 -20.74 -9.97 -9.49
N ALA A 81 -20.06 -11.11 -9.63
CA ALA A 81 -20.24 -12.25 -8.74
C ALA A 81 -19.76 -11.91 -7.32
N ALA A 82 -18.60 -11.27 -7.20
CA ALA A 82 -18.06 -10.76 -5.95
C ALA A 82 -18.95 -9.66 -5.35
N ALA A 83 -19.50 -8.75 -6.17
CA ALA A 83 -20.44 -7.74 -5.71
C ALA A 83 -21.75 -8.36 -5.15
N ARG A 84 -22.28 -9.40 -5.81
CA ARG A 84 -23.45 -10.16 -5.33
C ARG A 84 -23.15 -10.89 -4.02
N ALA A 85 -21.99 -11.55 -3.93
CA ALA A 85 -21.58 -12.23 -2.70
C ALA A 85 -21.46 -11.25 -1.53
N ALA A 86 -20.86 -10.07 -1.75
CA ALA A 86 -20.80 -9.01 -0.76
C ALA A 86 -22.20 -8.52 -0.36
N ALA A 87 -23.11 -8.33 -1.32
CA ALA A 87 -24.49 -7.94 -1.06
C ALA A 87 -25.25 -8.95 -0.19
N ILE A 88 -25.04 -10.25 -0.42
CA ILE A 88 -25.65 -11.33 0.35
C ILE A 88 -25.09 -11.34 1.78
N ALA A 89 -23.77 -11.25 1.94
CA ALA A 89 -23.14 -11.14 3.24
C ALA A 89 -23.65 -9.93 4.06
N ASP A 90 -24.01 -8.86 3.34
CA ASP A 90 -24.60 -7.62 3.86
C ASP A 90 -26.11 -7.70 4.16
N GLY A 91 -26.73 -8.87 4.00
CA GLY A 91 -28.13 -9.15 4.31
C GLY A 91 -29.13 -8.79 3.21
N LEU A 92 -28.70 -8.66 1.95
CA LEU A 92 -29.62 -8.64 0.81
C LEU A 92 -29.90 -10.07 0.34
N SER A 93 -31.14 -10.34 -0.07
CA SER A 93 -31.55 -11.61 -0.64
C SER A 93 -32.10 -11.43 -2.04
N ASP A 94 -32.16 -12.54 -2.77
CA ASP A 94 -32.73 -12.60 -4.10
C ASP A 94 -34.21 -12.18 -4.16
N PRO A 95 -34.67 -11.70 -5.33
CA PRO A 95 -33.89 -11.46 -6.55
C PRO A 95 -32.97 -10.24 -6.45
N LEU A 96 -31.68 -10.42 -6.77
CA LEU A 96 -30.70 -9.35 -6.80
C LEU A 96 -30.59 -8.71 -8.20
N GLU A 97 -30.88 -7.42 -8.29
CA GLU A 97 -30.66 -6.58 -9.47
C GLU A 97 -29.30 -5.90 -9.35
N VAL A 98 -28.41 -6.09 -10.35
CA VAL A 98 -27.08 -5.50 -10.36
C VAL A 98 -26.93 -4.57 -11.56
N SER A 99 -26.30 -3.43 -11.33
CA SER A 99 -25.92 -2.48 -12.38
C SER A 99 -24.52 -1.94 -12.10
N VAL A 100 -23.77 -1.67 -13.16
CA VAL A 100 -22.44 -1.08 -13.06
C VAL A 100 -22.58 0.44 -12.98
N GLU A 101 -21.93 1.06 -11.99
CA GLU A 101 -21.81 2.51 -11.90
C GLU A 101 -20.47 2.94 -12.51
N PRO A 102 -20.43 3.98 -13.37
CA PRO A 102 -19.17 4.50 -13.89
C PRO A 102 -18.25 5.00 -12.77
N SER A 103 -16.95 4.89 -12.99
CA SER A 103 -15.92 5.55 -12.18
C SER A 103 -16.10 7.06 -12.28
N ALA A 104 -15.80 7.78 -11.19
CA ALA A 104 -15.95 9.23 -11.21
C ALA A 104 -14.91 9.83 -12.16
N GLU A 105 -15.31 10.82 -12.96
CA GLU A 105 -14.35 11.62 -13.72
C GLU A 105 -13.44 12.42 -12.77
N PRO A 106 -12.18 12.69 -13.16
CA PRO A 106 -11.31 13.57 -12.42
C PRO A 106 -11.96 14.95 -12.25
N SER A 107 -11.81 15.55 -11.08
CA SER A 107 -12.25 16.94 -10.89
C SER A 107 -11.33 17.91 -11.64
N ASP A 108 -11.87 19.07 -12.04
CA ASP A 108 -11.10 20.14 -12.69
C ASP A 108 -9.81 20.47 -11.92
N ARG A 109 -9.90 20.55 -10.58
CA ARG A 109 -8.73 20.78 -9.72
C ARG A 109 -7.63 19.72 -9.83
N GLN A 110 -8.01 18.45 -10.00
CA GLN A 110 -7.03 17.38 -10.21
C GLN A 110 -6.39 17.51 -11.59
N VAL A 111 -7.18 17.84 -12.62
CA VAL A 111 -6.66 18.03 -13.98
C VAL A 111 -5.71 19.22 -14.01
N ASP A 112 -6.12 20.36 -13.46
CA ASP A 112 -5.30 21.57 -13.40
C ASP A 112 -3.97 21.29 -12.67
N TYR A 113 -4.02 20.65 -11.50
CA TYR A 113 -2.81 20.34 -10.74
C TYR A 113 -1.91 19.32 -11.48
N ALA A 114 -2.49 18.32 -12.13
CA ALA A 114 -1.72 17.39 -12.95
C ALA A 114 -1.02 18.11 -14.13
N LEU A 115 -1.68 19.09 -14.76
CA LEU A 115 -1.08 19.90 -15.82
C LEU A 115 0.06 20.79 -15.30
N GLU A 116 -0.07 21.38 -14.12
CA GLU A 116 1.01 22.13 -13.46
C GLU A 116 2.25 21.26 -13.19
N LEU A 117 2.04 19.99 -12.86
CA LEU A 117 3.09 18.98 -12.70
C LEU A 117 3.65 18.45 -14.04
N GLU A 118 3.17 18.97 -15.17
CA GLU A 118 3.47 18.48 -16.53
C GLU A 118 3.16 16.98 -16.72
N ALA A 119 2.15 16.48 -15.98
CA ALA A 119 1.76 15.08 -16.02
C ALA A 119 1.08 14.72 -17.35
N MET A 120 1.44 13.57 -17.92
CA MET A 120 0.72 13.02 -19.06
C MET A 120 -0.47 12.19 -18.58
N LEU A 121 -1.68 12.74 -18.75
CA LEU A 121 -2.91 12.05 -18.39
C LEU A 121 -3.41 11.14 -19.53
N PRO A 122 -3.55 9.83 -19.30
CA PRO A 122 -4.07 8.92 -20.31
C PRO A 122 -5.57 9.13 -20.53
N ALA A 123 -6.01 8.95 -21.77
CA ALA A 123 -7.43 9.05 -22.11
C ALA A 123 -8.25 8.01 -21.33
N GLY A 124 -9.37 8.45 -20.74
CA GLY A 124 -10.24 7.59 -19.94
C GLY A 124 -9.80 7.40 -18.48
N ALA A 125 -8.75 8.11 -18.01
CA ALA A 125 -8.37 8.13 -16.60
C ALA A 125 -9.53 8.61 -15.72
N CYS A 126 -9.82 7.87 -14.65
CA CYS A 126 -10.79 8.30 -13.65
C CYS A 126 -10.14 9.13 -12.55
N LYS A 127 -10.97 9.63 -11.62
CA LYS A 127 -10.54 10.38 -10.44
C LYS A 127 -9.42 9.70 -9.67
N GLU A 128 -9.54 8.40 -9.43
CA GLU A 128 -8.57 7.63 -8.65
C GLU A 128 -7.24 7.48 -9.40
N ASP A 129 -7.28 7.39 -10.73
CA ASP A 129 -6.09 7.33 -11.59
C ASP A 129 -5.31 8.63 -11.55
N VAL A 130 -5.99 9.77 -11.73
CA VAL A 130 -5.34 11.08 -11.72
C VAL A 130 -4.74 11.38 -10.34
N SER A 131 -5.44 11.01 -9.25
CA SER A 131 -4.84 11.09 -7.91
C SER A 131 -3.56 10.28 -7.79
N ALA A 132 -3.53 9.04 -8.29
CA ALA A 132 -2.34 8.19 -8.23
C ALA A 132 -1.17 8.75 -9.07
N ILE A 133 -1.46 9.30 -10.26
CA ILE A 133 -0.47 9.97 -11.10
C ILE A 133 0.14 11.18 -10.37
N ILE A 134 -0.70 12.05 -9.81
CA ILE A 134 -0.27 13.22 -9.04
C ILE A 134 0.65 12.78 -7.89
N SER A 135 0.21 11.82 -7.07
CA SER A 135 0.99 11.34 -5.93
C SER A 135 2.37 10.80 -6.36
N ARG A 136 2.45 10.07 -7.47
CA ARG A 136 3.76 9.57 -7.95
C ARG A 136 4.74 10.66 -8.30
N ILE A 137 4.25 11.73 -8.92
CA ILE A 137 5.09 12.86 -9.30
C ILE A 137 5.50 13.63 -8.04
N THR A 138 4.56 13.92 -7.14
CA THR A 138 4.83 14.70 -5.92
C THR A 138 5.74 13.98 -4.95
N ASP A 139 5.61 12.65 -4.86
CA ASP A 139 6.38 11.84 -3.92
C ASP A 139 7.69 11.32 -4.54
N GLY A 140 7.93 11.57 -5.83
CA GLY A 140 9.08 11.07 -6.57
C GLY A 140 9.07 9.55 -6.78
N ASP A 141 7.90 8.91 -6.71
CA ASP A 141 7.65 7.46 -6.81
C ASP A 141 7.14 7.07 -8.22
N GLU A 142 7.84 7.53 -9.25
CA GLU A 142 7.42 7.30 -10.64
C GLU A 142 7.73 5.90 -11.16
N ALA A 143 8.18 4.96 -10.33
CA ALA A 143 8.30 3.55 -10.69
C ALA A 143 6.97 2.82 -10.48
N ALA A 144 6.64 1.87 -11.36
CA ALA A 144 5.52 0.96 -11.14
C ALA A 144 5.91 -0.14 -10.11
N PRO A 145 4.95 -0.71 -9.36
CA PRO A 145 5.21 -1.86 -8.52
C PRO A 145 5.62 -3.10 -9.32
N ASP A 146 6.24 -4.07 -8.67
CA ASP A 146 6.61 -5.34 -9.30
C ASP A 146 5.37 -6.02 -9.94
N PRO A 147 5.45 -6.52 -11.19
CA PRO A 147 4.31 -7.14 -11.87
C PRO A 147 3.78 -8.42 -11.20
N GLY A 148 4.65 -9.20 -10.56
CA GLY A 148 4.27 -10.38 -9.81
C GLY A 148 3.55 -10.02 -8.52
N LEU A 149 4.09 -9.04 -7.79
CA LEU A 149 3.48 -8.50 -6.57
C LEU A 149 2.11 -7.88 -6.87
N SER A 150 1.99 -7.13 -7.97
CA SER A 150 0.76 -6.48 -8.41
C SER A 150 -0.36 -7.48 -8.72
N ARG A 151 -0.02 -8.58 -9.42
CA ARG A 151 -0.95 -9.68 -9.68
C ARG A 151 -1.38 -10.38 -8.41
N TRP A 152 -0.44 -10.69 -7.50
CA TRP A 152 -0.81 -11.30 -6.22
C TRP A 152 -1.74 -10.39 -5.40
N ALA A 153 -1.47 -9.08 -5.36
CA ALA A 153 -2.34 -8.11 -4.69
C ALA A 153 -3.74 -8.07 -5.31
N HIS A 154 -3.84 -8.08 -6.64
CA HIS A 154 -5.11 -8.20 -7.35
C HIS A 154 -5.82 -9.50 -6.96
N ASP A 155 -5.14 -10.64 -6.97
CA ASP A 155 -5.76 -11.92 -6.60
C ASP A 155 -6.23 -11.97 -5.13
N CYS A 156 -5.60 -11.18 -4.25
CA CYS A 156 -6.03 -10.97 -2.86
C CYS A 156 -7.15 -9.92 -2.71
N GLY A 157 -7.65 -9.34 -3.79
CA GLY A 157 -8.73 -8.36 -3.77
C GLY A 157 -8.31 -6.96 -3.31
N VAL A 158 -7.01 -6.64 -3.28
CA VAL A 158 -6.53 -5.28 -2.96
C VAL A 158 -6.95 -4.34 -4.07
N LYS A 159 -7.63 -3.25 -3.72
CA LYS A 159 -8.15 -2.25 -4.66
C LYS A 159 -7.17 -1.09 -4.81
N PHE A 160 -6.76 -0.80 -6.04
CA PHE A 160 -5.83 0.29 -6.38
C PHE A 160 -6.02 0.77 -7.83
N SER A 161 -5.61 2.02 -8.09
CA SER A 161 -5.36 2.46 -9.47
C SER A 161 -4.10 1.80 -10.00
N ARG A 162 -4.12 1.33 -11.25
CA ARG A 162 -2.90 0.82 -11.90
C ARG A 162 -1.81 1.87 -12.04
N PHE A 163 -2.11 3.16 -11.84
CA PHE A 163 -1.10 4.21 -11.76
C PHE A 163 -0.49 4.37 -10.37
N VAL A 164 -0.76 3.50 -9.39
CA VAL A 164 -0.10 3.53 -8.08
C VAL A 164 1.43 3.42 -8.20
N GLY A 165 2.15 4.18 -7.39
CA GLY A 165 3.61 4.14 -7.32
C GLY A 165 4.10 2.92 -6.56
N ARG A 166 5.34 2.48 -6.86
CA ARG A 166 5.98 1.31 -6.24
C ARG A 166 5.99 1.40 -4.72
N ASP A 167 6.33 2.56 -4.18
CA ASP A 167 6.46 2.78 -2.75
C ASP A 167 5.10 3.02 -2.09
N ALA A 168 4.21 3.77 -2.72
CA ALA A 168 2.83 3.93 -2.23
C ALA A 168 2.08 2.60 -2.17
N PHE A 169 2.38 1.66 -3.06
CA PHE A 169 1.69 0.37 -3.18
C PHE A 169 1.71 -0.47 -1.89
N PHE A 170 2.81 -0.43 -1.13
CA PHE A 170 2.90 -1.14 0.14
C PHE A 170 1.84 -0.69 1.16
N GLY A 171 1.44 0.59 1.11
CA GLY A 171 0.33 1.11 1.90
C GLY A 171 -0.99 0.41 1.57
N TYR A 172 -1.29 0.24 0.28
CA TYR A 172 -2.50 -0.47 -0.18
C TYR A 172 -2.51 -1.92 0.26
N LEU A 173 -1.40 -2.65 0.08
CA LEU A 173 -1.27 -4.04 0.50
C LEU A 173 -1.52 -4.17 2.01
N PHE A 174 -0.82 -3.35 2.80
CA PHE A 174 -0.85 -3.49 4.25
C PHE A 174 -2.20 -3.11 4.87
N GLN A 175 -2.91 -2.13 4.28
CA GLN A 175 -4.20 -1.65 4.78
C GLN A 175 -5.37 -2.55 4.39
N GLN A 176 -5.32 -3.20 3.21
CA GLN A 176 -6.46 -3.94 2.66
C GLN A 176 -6.31 -5.47 2.76
N MET A 177 -5.10 -6.00 2.89
CA MET A 177 -4.93 -7.42 3.18
C MET A 177 -5.30 -7.68 4.65
N HIS A 178 -6.05 -8.76 4.89
CA HIS A 178 -6.53 -9.14 6.22
C HIS A 178 -6.25 -10.62 6.50
N GLY A 179 -6.37 -11.00 7.77
CA GLY A 179 -6.23 -12.40 8.21
C GLY A 179 -4.92 -13.04 7.76
N ALA A 180 -5.02 -14.24 7.18
CA ALA A 180 -3.87 -15.02 6.76
C ALA A 180 -3.04 -14.30 5.69
N ASP A 181 -3.67 -13.64 4.71
CA ASP A 181 -2.96 -12.95 3.61
C ASP A 181 -2.07 -11.81 4.12
N ARG A 182 -2.55 -11.03 5.10
CA ARG A 182 -1.73 -10.01 5.76
C ARG A 182 -0.56 -10.63 6.52
N GLY A 183 -0.80 -11.79 7.15
CA GLY A 183 0.25 -12.57 7.79
C GLY A 183 1.29 -13.09 6.79
N VAL A 184 0.87 -13.53 5.61
CA VAL A 184 1.78 -13.96 4.52
C VAL A 184 2.63 -12.79 4.03
N LEU A 185 2.01 -11.61 3.81
CA LEU A 185 2.72 -10.40 3.41
C LEU A 185 3.82 -10.04 4.42
N TYR A 186 3.50 -10.05 5.71
CA TYR A 186 4.47 -9.75 6.76
C TYR A 186 5.56 -10.83 6.89
N ALA A 187 5.19 -12.12 6.77
CA ALA A 187 6.15 -13.22 6.75
C ALA A 187 7.12 -13.10 5.57
N TYR A 188 6.64 -12.65 4.42
CA TYR A 188 7.48 -12.40 3.25
C TYR A 188 8.45 -11.23 3.50
N ALA A 189 8.00 -10.16 4.14
CA ALA A 189 8.86 -9.05 4.57
C ALA A 189 10.01 -9.53 5.48
N VAL A 190 9.70 -10.35 6.49
CA VAL A 190 10.71 -10.94 7.39
C VAL A 190 11.67 -11.87 6.64
N PHE A 191 11.16 -12.67 5.69
CA PHE A 191 12.02 -13.50 4.84
C PHE A 191 13.03 -12.65 4.04
N LEU A 192 12.56 -11.57 3.39
CA LEU A 192 13.42 -10.67 2.62
C LEU A 192 14.43 -9.93 3.50
N GLN A 193 14.05 -9.56 4.73
CA GLN A 193 14.95 -8.95 5.70
C GLN A 193 16.12 -9.86 6.09
N GLU A 194 15.95 -11.18 6.06
CA GLU A 194 16.96 -12.16 6.48
C GLU A 194 17.74 -12.76 5.31
N LYS A 195 17.13 -12.92 4.12
CA LYS A 195 17.77 -13.50 2.92
C LYS A 195 18.16 -12.48 1.86
N GLY A 196 17.72 -11.23 1.99
CA GLY A 196 17.81 -10.23 0.95
C GLY A 196 16.82 -10.50 -0.19
N GLY A 197 16.86 -9.62 -1.20
CA GLY A 197 15.97 -9.66 -2.36
C GLY A 197 14.97 -8.51 -2.34
N THR A 198 13.96 -8.64 -3.19
CA THR A 198 12.89 -7.65 -3.36
C THR A 198 11.54 -8.36 -3.43
N PHE A 199 10.47 -7.62 -3.14
CA PHE A 199 9.12 -8.16 -3.26
C PHE A 199 8.80 -8.50 -4.71
N SER A 200 8.24 -9.68 -4.91
CA SER A 200 7.69 -10.18 -6.18
C SER A 200 6.46 -11.03 -5.90
N ASP A 201 6.01 -11.87 -6.85
CA ASP A 201 4.95 -12.84 -6.56
C ASP A 201 5.44 -13.92 -5.57
N PRO A 202 4.98 -13.93 -4.31
CA PRO A 202 5.46 -14.89 -3.32
C PRO A 202 5.11 -16.33 -3.71
N ARG A 203 4.06 -16.54 -4.52
CA ARG A 203 3.57 -17.88 -4.93
C ARG A 203 4.54 -18.61 -5.85
N ARG A 204 5.46 -17.88 -6.48
CA ARG A 204 6.50 -18.44 -7.35
C ARG A 204 7.75 -18.85 -6.59
N MET A 205 7.82 -18.55 -5.29
CA MET A 205 8.99 -18.85 -4.48
C MET A 205 8.91 -20.28 -3.90
N PRO A 206 10.04 -21.02 -3.83
CA PRO A 206 10.08 -22.32 -3.18
C PRO A 206 9.61 -22.29 -1.71
N VAL A 207 9.83 -21.16 -1.02
CA VAL A 207 9.45 -20.96 0.38
C VAL A 207 7.98 -20.58 0.58
N TYR A 208 7.18 -20.43 -0.49
CA TYR A 208 5.80 -19.96 -0.38
C TYR A 208 4.94 -20.78 0.58
N GLY A 209 5.12 -22.11 0.59
CA GLY A 209 4.41 -22.98 1.50
C GLY A 209 4.69 -22.66 2.98
N ALA A 210 5.92 -22.27 3.32
CA ALA A 210 6.28 -21.85 4.66
C ALA A 210 5.72 -20.46 4.99
N LEU A 211 5.76 -19.51 4.05
CA LEU A 211 5.16 -18.18 4.21
C LEU A 211 3.65 -18.28 4.47
N ARG A 212 2.94 -19.11 3.69
CA ARG A 212 1.51 -19.35 3.84
C ARG A 212 1.15 -19.90 5.22
N ARG A 213 1.84 -20.97 5.66
CA ARG A 213 1.63 -21.54 6.99
C ARG A 213 1.95 -20.55 8.11
N CYS A 214 2.96 -19.71 7.93
CA CYS A 214 3.29 -18.66 8.90
C CYS A 214 2.16 -17.61 8.97
N GLY A 215 1.60 -17.21 7.82
CA GLY A 215 0.48 -16.28 7.78
C GLY A 215 -0.77 -16.83 8.50
N GLU A 216 -1.08 -18.11 8.29
CA GLU A 216 -2.15 -18.81 9.03
C GLU A 216 -1.89 -18.83 10.54
N ALA A 217 -0.65 -19.12 10.96
CA ALA A 217 -0.27 -19.13 12.36
C ALA A 217 -0.38 -17.73 13.00
N ILE A 218 0.00 -16.67 12.29
CA ILE A 218 -0.18 -15.29 12.74
C ILE A 218 -1.66 -14.97 12.90
N ALA A 219 -2.48 -15.30 11.91
CA ALA A 219 -3.91 -15.02 11.92
C ALA A 219 -4.67 -15.78 13.03
N ALA A 220 -4.17 -16.95 13.44
CA ALA A 220 -4.75 -17.77 14.50
C ALA A 220 -4.37 -17.32 15.93
N ASP A 221 -3.31 -16.51 16.11
CA ASP A 221 -2.88 -16.00 17.41
C ASP A 221 -3.29 -14.52 17.59
N PRO A 222 -4.31 -14.22 18.43
CA PRO A 222 -4.77 -12.85 18.65
C PRO A 222 -3.68 -11.89 19.14
N SER A 223 -2.66 -12.39 19.83
CA SER A 223 -1.55 -11.58 20.31
C SER A 223 -0.56 -11.21 19.20
N LEU A 224 -0.40 -12.08 18.19
CA LEU A 224 0.38 -11.77 17.00
C LEU A 224 -0.39 -10.86 16.07
N VAL A 225 -1.70 -11.07 15.89
CA VAL A 225 -2.60 -10.15 15.17
C VAL A 225 -2.50 -8.75 15.77
N LYS A 226 -2.67 -8.60 17.09
CA LYS A 226 -2.54 -7.31 17.76
C LYS A 226 -1.15 -6.67 17.58
N SER A 227 -0.09 -7.48 17.58
CA SER A 227 1.26 -6.98 17.33
C SER A 227 1.45 -6.53 15.87
N LEU A 228 0.80 -7.19 14.91
CA LEU A 228 0.83 -6.85 13.49
C LEU A 228 -0.04 -5.61 13.18
N ASP A 229 -1.20 -5.47 13.82
CA ASP A 229 -2.09 -4.33 13.64
C ASP A 229 -1.44 -3.00 14.06
N GLY A 230 -0.49 -3.04 14.97
CA GLY A 230 0.30 -1.88 15.37
C GLY A 230 1.49 -1.56 14.45
N ARG A 231 1.61 -2.22 13.29
CA ARG A 231 2.67 -1.97 12.28
C ARG A 231 2.09 -1.15 11.13
N ASP A 232 2.94 -0.74 10.20
CA ASP A 232 2.55 -0.01 8.99
C ASP A 232 3.33 -0.49 7.75
N ALA A 233 3.23 0.25 6.64
CA ALA A 233 3.92 -0.08 5.40
C ALA A 233 5.46 0.01 5.52
N ASP A 234 6.00 0.83 6.43
CA ASP A 234 7.45 0.94 6.62
C ASP A 234 8.00 -0.31 7.32
N ASP A 235 7.21 -0.91 8.21
CA ASP A 235 7.49 -2.24 8.78
C ASP A 235 7.48 -3.36 7.73
N LEU A 236 6.98 -3.16 6.49
CA LEU A 236 7.18 -4.12 5.39
C LEU A 236 8.56 -3.97 4.73
N ARG A 237 9.12 -2.76 4.71
CA ARG A 237 10.44 -2.48 4.12
C ARG A 237 11.56 -2.86 5.07
N SER A 238 11.36 -2.61 6.35
CA SER A 238 12.34 -2.89 7.41
C SER A 238 11.62 -3.39 8.67
N PRO A 239 11.15 -4.64 8.70
CA PRO A 239 10.40 -5.19 9.83
C PRO A 239 11.12 -5.01 11.17
N ASN A 240 10.42 -4.47 12.16
CA ASN A 240 11.01 -4.19 13.47
C ASN A 240 11.31 -5.48 14.25
N ARG A 241 12.60 -5.81 14.37
CA ARG A 241 13.15 -6.99 15.06
C ARG A 241 12.77 -7.12 16.54
N GLY A 242 12.42 -6.01 17.17
CA GLY A 242 12.03 -5.97 18.58
C GLY A 242 10.61 -6.49 18.84
N THR A 243 9.76 -6.50 17.82
CA THR A 243 8.32 -6.80 17.95
C THR A 243 8.04 -8.27 18.21
N LYS A 244 6.90 -8.55 18.84
CA LYS A 244 6.45 -9.93 19.09
C LYS A 244 6.20 -10.67 17.78
N VAL A 245 5.50 -10.02 16.84
CA VAL A 245 5.22 -10.61 15.52
C VAL A 245 6.49 -10.91 14.74
N TYR A 246 7.51 -10.04 14.75
CA TYR A 246 8.78 -10.34 14.09
C TYR A 246 9.44 -11.60 14.65
N LYS A 247 9.61 -11.66 15.98
CA LYS A 247 10.31 -12.78 16.63
C LYS A 247 9.62 -14.11 16.34
N ALA A 248 8.29 -14.15 16.50
CA ALA A 248 7.50 -15.33 16.20
C ALA A 248 7.60 -15.74 14.73
N THR A 249 7.54 -14.77 13.80
CA THR A 249 7.66 -15.01 12.36
C THR A 249 9.05 -15.56 12.00
N ALA A 250 10.11 -14.92 12.48
CA ALA A 250 11.48 -15.35 12.20
C ALA A 250 11.75 -16.76 12.76
N ASP A 251 11.30 -17.05 13.99
CA ASP A 251 11.46 -18.38 14.57
C ASP A 251 10.65 -19.44 13.83
N PHE A 252 9.42 -19.11 13.39
CA PHE A 252 8.61 -20.01 12.57
C PHE A 252 9.30 -20.32 11.23
N LEU A 253 9.79 -19.30 10.53
CA LEU A 253 10.45 -19.49 9.24
C LEU A 253 11.75 -20.30 9.36
N LYS A 254 12.52 -20.13 10.45
CA LYS A 254 13.68 -20.98 10.76
C LYS A 254 13.29 -22.44 10.95
N GLN A 255 12.24 -22.71 11.72
CA GLN A 255 11.75 -24.08 11.97
C GLN A 255 11.26 -24.76 10.69
N GLN A 256 10.76 -23.97 9.73
CA GLN A 256 10.34 -24.47 8.41
C GLN A 256 11.51 -24.57 7.41
N GLY A 257 12.74 -24.22 7.79
CA GLY A 257 13.91 -24.20 6.91
C GLY A 257 13.83 -23.15 5.78
N ALA A 258 12.96 -22.14 5.94
CA ALA A 258 12.80 -21.08 4.95
C ALA A 258 13.89 -20.01 5.09
N ILE A 259 14.36 -19.74 6.32
CA ILE A 259 15.49 -18.87 6.60
C ILE A 259 16.59 -19.55 7.41
#